data_AF-A0A401Q7E4-F1
#
_entry.id   AF-A0A401Q7E4-F1
#
_cell.length_a   1.000
_cell.length_b   1.000
_cell.length_c   1.000
_cell.angle_alpha   90.00
_cell.angle_beta   90.00
_cell.angle_gamma   90.00
#
_symmetry.space_group_name_H-M   'P 1'
#
loop_
_entity.id
_entity.type
_entity.pdbx_description
1 polymer ?
#
loop_
_entity_poly.entity_id
_entity_poly.type
_entity_poly.pdbx_seq_one_letter_code
_entity_poly.pdbx_strand_id
1 'polypeptide(L)'
;MAEGVDGAASGEREDQAQGMKAKANQYFKDKDYDNAIKYYTLAIELNSENAIYYGNRSLAYLRTECYGYALSDATKAVELDKKYIKGYYRRATANMALGKFKAALKDYDT
;
A
#
# COMPACT_ATOMS: atom_id res chain seq x y z
N MET A 1 -11.11 -10.60 -36.75
CA MET A 1 -11.82 -10.28 -35.50
C MET A 1 -10.76 -10.07 -34.42
N ALA A 2 -11.02 -9.18 -33.47
CA ALA A 2 -10.04 -8.40 -32.73
C ALA A 2 -9.19 -9.18 -31.71
N GLU A 3 -7.87 -9.02 -31.77
CA GLU A 3 -6.93 -9.22 -30.66
C GLU A 3 -5.84 -8.15 -30.78
N GLY A 4 -5.76 -7.21 -29.83
CA GLY A 4 -4.69 -6.21 -29.84
C GLY A 4 -4.86 -4.92 -29.03
N VAL A 5 -6.02 -4.67 -28.39
CA VAL A 5 -6.28 -3.41 -27.67
C VAL A 5 -6.07 -3.46 -26.15
N ASP A 6 -6.04 -4.64 -25.53
CA ASP A 6 -5.92 -4.77 -24.06
C ASP A 6 -4.50 -4.51 -23.49
N GLY A 7 -3.46 -4.68 -24.32
CA GLY A 7 -2.07 -4.49 -23.89
C GLY A 7 -1.63 -3.03 -23.76
N ALA A 8 -2.19 -2.12 -24.56
CA ALA A 8 -1.86 -0.69 -24.50
C ALA A 8 -2.58 -0.01 -23.32
N ALA A 9 -3.86 -0.31 -23.14
CA ALA A 9 -4.68 0.25 -22.07
C ALA A 9 -4.28 -0.22 -20.66
N SER A 10 -3.59 -1.36 -20.54
CA SER A 10 -3.04 -1.85 -19.27
C SER A 10 -1.73 -1.13 -18.91
N GLY A 11 -0.87 -0.85 -19.91
CA GLY A 11 0.34 -0.03 -19.71
C GLY A 11 0.00 1.41 -19.29
N GLU A 12 -0.94 2.06 -19.98
CA GLU A 12 -1.35 3.43 -19.66
C GLU A 12 -1.98 3.56 -18.26
N ARG A 13 -2.76 2.56 -17.83
CA ARG A 13 -3.32 2.51 -16.47
C ARG A 13 -2.25 2.32 -15.40
N GLU A 14 -1.24 1.51 -15.68
CA GLU A 14 -0.08 1.33 -14.78
C GLU A 14 0.72 2.63 -14.65
N ASP A 15 1.01 3.32 -15.75
CA ASP A 15 1.70 4.61 -15.72
C ASP A 15 0.90 5.66 -14.93
N GLN A 16 -0.42 5.71 -15.11
CA GLN A 16 -1.29 6.56 -14.31
C GLN A 16 -1.26 6.19 -12.82
N ALA A 17 -1.30 4.90 -12.48
CA ALA A 17 -1.21 4.42 -11.11
C ALA A 17 0.13 4.83 -10.46
N GLN A 18 1.23 4.75 -11.21
CA GLN A 18 2.54 5.20 -10.76
C GLN A 18 2.59 6.72 -10.55
N GLY A 19 1.92 7.49 -11.40
CA GLY A 19 1.72 8.93 -11.22
C GLY A 19 0.96 9.26 -9.94
N MET A 20 -0.14 8.55 -9.66
CA MET A 20 -0.90 8.71 -8.42
C MET A 20 -0.07 8.34 -7.19
N LYS A 21 0.70 7.23 -7.24
CA LYS A 21 1.68 6.88 -6.19
C LYS A 21 2.72 7.97 -5.98
N ALA A 22 3.29 8.54 -7.05
CA ALA A 22 4.29 9.60 -6.93
C ALA A 22 3.72 10.84 -6.24
N LYS A 23 2.49 11.23 -6.59
CA LYS A 23 1.77 12.33 -5.95
C LYS A 23 1.48 12.04 -4.48
N ALA A 24 1.03 10.83 -4.16
CA ALA A 24 0.82 10.38 -2.79
C ALA A 24 2.11 10.43 -1.96
N ASN A 25 3.24 9.99 -2.53
CA ASN A 25 4.55 10.08 -1.88
C ASN A 25 4.94 11.52 -1.56
N GLN A 26 4.58 12.49 -2.43
CA GLN A 26 4.87 13.90 -2.19
C GLN A 26 4.06 14.42 -1.00
N TYR A 27 2.74 14.21 -0.99
CA TYR A 27 1.90 14.56 0.17
C TYR A 27 2.38 13.89 1.47
N PHE A 28 2.81 12.62 1.38
CA PHE A 28 3.37 11.92 2.53
C PHE A 28 4.64 12.60 3.09
N LYS A 29 5.54 13.07 2.21
CA LYS A 29 6.73 13.84 2.61
C LYS A 29 6.35 15.17 3.26
N ASP A 30 5.30 15.81 2.73
CA ASP A 30 4.75 17.06 3.25
C ASP A 30 3.94 16.86 4.54
N LYS A 31 3.85 15.61 5.04
CA LYS A 31 3.10 15.17 6.22
C LYS A 31 1.58 15.33 6.10
N ASP A 32 1.08 15.54 4.89
CA ASP A 32 -0.34 15.52 4.57
C ASP A 32 -0.76 14.08 4.28
N TYR A 33 -1.03 13.35 5.35
CA TYR A 33 -1.31 11.92 5.29
C TYR A 33 -2.70 11.63 4.68
N ASP A 34 -3.67 12.53 4.85
CA ASP A 34 -5.02 12.35 4.30
C ASP A 34 -5.01 12.41 2.76
N ASN A 35 -4.31 13.40 2.18
CA ASN A 35 -4.14 13.45 0.74
C ASN A 35 -3.25 12.30 0.25
N ALA A 36 -2.22 11.89 1.00
CA ALA A 36 -1.44 10.70 0.64
C ALA A 36 -2.33 9.44 0.54
N ILE A 37 -3.21 9.21 1.53
CA ILE A 37 -4.17 8.09 1.53
C ILE A 37 -5.08 8.17 0.31
N LYS A 38 -5.61 9.35 0.00
CA LYS A 38 -6.48 9.57 -1.17
C LYS A 38 -5.78 9.18 -2.47
N TYR A 39 -4.56 9.66 -2.70
CA TYR A 39 -3.84 9.37 -3.95
C TYR A 39 -3.32 7.93 -4.02
N TYR A 40 -2.96 7.29 -2.91
CA TYR A 40 -2.69 5.86 -2.93
C TYR A 40 -3.95 5.04 -3.23
N THR A 41 -5.11 5.48 -2.78
CA THR A 41 -6.39 4.82 -3.11
C THR A 41 -6.67 4.90 -4.60
N LEU A 42 -6.48 6.06 -5.22
CA LEU A 42 -6.58 6.19 -6.68
C LEU A 42 -5.57 5.29 -7.41
N ALA A 43 -4.33 5.16 -6.92
CA ALA A 43 -3.36 4.24 -7.49
C ALA A 43 -3.82 2.77 -7.42
N ILE A 44 -4.48 2.39 -6.32
CA ILE A 44 -5.03 1.03 -6.11
C ILE A 44 -6.25 0.77 -7.00
N GLU A 45 -7.11 1.77 -7.22
CA GLU A 45 -8.24 1.67 -8.14
C GLU A 45 -7.79 1.47 -9.60
N LEU A 46 -6.63 2.03 -9.96
CA LEU A 46 -6.03 1.87 -11.28
C LEU A 46 -5.29 0.53 -11.42
N ASN A 47 -4.54 0.12 -10.38
CA ASN A 47 -3.92 -1.20 -10.30
C ASN A 47 -3.93 -1.73 -8.85
N SER A 48 -4.79 -2.73 -8.62
CA SER A 48 -4.97 -3.37 -7.31
C SER A 48 -3.99 -4.50 -7.01
N GLU A 49 -3.09 -4.84 -7.94
CA GLU A 49 -2.14 -5.97 -7.81
C GLU A 49 -0.76 -5.51 -7.33
N ASN A 50 -0.52 -4.20 -7.23
CA ASN A 50 0.76 -3.68 -6.78
C ASN A 50 0.84 -3.56 -5.24
N ALA A 51 1.61 -4.43 -4.62
CA ALA A 51 1.85 -4.47 -3.17
C ALA A 51 2.36 -3.14 -2.59
N ILE A 52 3.10 -2.35 -3.37
CA ILE A 52 3.72 -1.09 -2.92
C ILE A 52 2.64 -0.07 -2.56
N TYR A 53 1.52 -0.03 -3.28
CA TYR A 53 0.47 0.96 -3.05
C TYR A 53 -0.22 0.73 -1.71
N TYR A 54 -0.64 -0.51 -1.44
CA TYR A 54 -1.19 -0.90 -0.15
C TYR A 54 -0.19 -0.69 0.98
N GLY A 55 1.08 -1.07 0.78
CA GLY A 55 2.10 -0.82 1.77
C GLY A 55 2.21 0.68 2.10
N ASN A 56 2.30 1.54 1.09
CA ASN A 56 2.52 2.95 1.36
C ASN A 56 1.28 3.62 1.98
N ARG A 57 0.09 3.19 1.57
CA ARG A 57 -1.17 3.61 2.20
C ARG A 57 -1.27 3.12 3.65
N SER A 58 -0.84 1.90 3.97
CA SER A 58 -0.78 1.42 5.35
C SER A 58 0.14 2.25 6.21
N LEU A 59 1.28 2.70 5.67
CA LEU A 59 2.16 3.62 6.38
C LEU A 59 1.47 4.97 6.64
N ALA A 60 0.73 5.50 5.67
CA ALA A 60 -0.04 6.74 5.90
C ALA A 60 -1.10 6.54 7.00
N TYR A 61 -1.81 5.41 7.01
CA TYR A 61 -2.73 5.06 8.11
C TYR A 61 -2.03 4.88 9.47
N LEU A 62 -0.80 4.36 9.51
CA LEU A 62 -0.02 4.31 10.76
C LEU A 62 0.26 5.72 11.30
N ARG A 63 0.50 6.70 10.41
CA ARG A 63 0.76 8.09 10.79
C ARG A 63 -0.48 8.83 11.27
N THR A 64 -1.66 8.40 10.87
CA THR A 64 -2.96 8.92 11.32
C THR A 64 -3.63 8.04 12.39
N GLU A 65 -2.88 7.11 12.98
CA GLU A 65 -3.33 6.20 14.04
C GLU A 65 -4.53 5.32 13.67
N CYS A 66 -4.80 5.18 12.36
CA CYS A 66 -5.83 4.35 11.78
C CYS A 66 -5.36 2.88 11.69
N TYR A 67 -4.98 2.30 12.82
CA TYR A 67 -4.22 1.04 12.86
C TYR A 67 -4.97 -0.17 12.28
N GLY A 68 -6.30 -0.18 12.35
CA GLY A 68 -7.11 -1.23 11.71
C GLY A 68 -6.97 -1.24 10.19
N TYR A 69 -7.05 -0.06 9.57
CA TYR A 69 -6.84 0.11 8.13
C TYR A 69 -5.38 -0.17 7.74
N ALA A 70 -4.42 0.29 8.56
CA ALA A 70 -3.02 -0.01 8.36
C ALA A 70 -2.74 -1.52 8.36
N LEU A 71 -3.33 -2.27 9.30
CA LEU A 71 -3.18 -3.72 9.37
C LEU A 71 -3.74 -4.41 8.12
N SER A 72 -4.93 -4.00 7.68
CA SER A 72 -5.58 -4.56 6.49
C SER A 72 -4.73 -4.35 5.24
N ASP A 73 -4.30 -3.11 4.99
CA ASP A 73 -3.48 -2.77 3.82
C ASP A 73 -2.10 -3.44 3.87
N ALA A 74 -1.45 -3.47 5.04
CA ALA A 74 -0.15 -4.14 5.17
C ALA A 74 -0.27 -5.66 4.96
N THR A 75 -1.38 -6.27 5.39
CA THR A 75 -1.67 -7.68 5.12
C THR A 75 -1.85 -7.91 3.62
N LYS A 76 -2.63 -7.07 2.94
CA LYS A 76 -2.84 -7.16 1.50
C LYS A 76 -1.53 -7.00 0.72
N ALA A 77 -0.66 -6.08 1.15
CA ALA A 77 0.66 -5.91 0.55
C ALA A 77 1.52 -7.18 0.63
N VAL A 78 1.52 -7.86 1.78
CA VAL A 78 2.26 -9.12 1.99
C VAL A 78 1.64 -10.29 1.20
N GLU A 79 0.31 -10.32 1.06
CA GLU A 79 -0.38 -11.32 0.25
C GLU A 79 -0.03 -11.20 -1.24
N LEU A 80 0.05 -9.95 -1.74
CA LEU A 80 0.42 -9.65 -3.12
C LEU A 80 1.91 -9.91 -3.40
N ASP A 81 2.79 -9.46 -2.50
CA ASP A 81 4.23 -9.70 -2.60
C ASP A 81 4.80 -10.20 -1.27
N LYS A 82 5.00 -11.53 -1.21
CA LYS A 82 5.58 -12.21 -0.05
C LYS A 82 7.06 -11.88 0.20
N LYS A 83 7.74 -11.22 -0.75
CA LYS A 83 9.13 -10.76 -0.61
C LYS A 83 9.20 -9.28 -0.19
N TYR A 84 8.06 -8.61 -0.07
CA TYR A 84 8.03 -7.20 0.29
C TYR A 84 8.27 -7.00 1.80
N ILE A 85 9.54 -6.94 2.20
CA ILE A 85 9.98 -6.80 3.60
C ILE A 85 9.33 -5.59 4.30
N LYS A 86 9.18 -4.46 3.59
CA LYS A 86 8.49 -3.28 4.14
C LYS A 86 7.01 -3.54 4.45
N GLY A 87 6.37 -4.46 3.73
CA GLY A 87 5.00 -4.91 4.01
C GLY A 87 4.90 -5.61 5.36
N TYR A 88 5.79 -6.56 5.63
CA TYR A 88 5.88 -7.23 6.95
C TYR A 88 6.17 -6.23 8.07
N TYR A 89 7.14 -5.32 7.89
CA TYR A 89 7.44 -4.30 8.88
C TYR A 89 6.23 -3.41 9.22
N ARG A 90 5.45 -3.01 8.20
CA ARG A 90 4.23 -2.21 8.39
C ARG A 90 3.13 -3.02 9.08
N ARG A 91 2.98 -4.31 8.75
CA ARG A 91 2.02 -5.21 9.39
C ARG A 91 2.38 -5.44 10.86
N ALA A 92 3.66 -5.65 11.15
CA ALA A 92 4.20 -5.77 12.50
C ALA A 92 3.91 -4.52 13.33
N THR A 93 4.19 -3.34 12.76
CA THR A 93 3.95 -2.05 13.42
C THR A 93 2.47 -1.83 13.70
N ALA A 94 1.58 -2.15 12.76
CA ALA A 94 0.13 -2.08 12.98
C ALA A 94 -0.33 -3.05 14.06
N ASN A 95 0.18 -4.29 14.07
CA ASN A 95 -0.09 -5.27 15.11
C ASN A 95 0.40 -4.80 16.48
N MET A 96 1.58 -4.18 16.55
CA MET A 96 2.14 -3.61 17.78
C MET A 96 1.23 -2.50 18.34
N ALA A 97 0.80 -1.57 17.49
CA ALA A 97 -0.10 -0.47 17.86
C ALA A 97 -1.48 -0.98 18.33
N LEU A 98 -1.93 -2.12 17.80
CA LEU A 98 -3.17 -2.80 18.22
C LEU A 98 -3.00 -3.73 19.43
N GLY A 99 -1.82 -3.80 20.04
CA GLY A 99 -1.52 -4.69 21.18
C GLY A 99 -1.39 -6.18 20.81
N LYS A 100 -1.31 -6.52 19.53
CA LYS A 100 -1.16 -7.89 19.01
C LYS A 100 0.31 -8.31 18.96
N PHE A 101 0.99 -8.27 20.10
CA PHE A 101 2.44 -8.43 20.21
C PHE A 101 3.00 -9.73 19.62
N LYS A 102 2.31 -10.86 19.81
CA LYS A 102 2.73 -12.16 19.23
C LYS A 102 2.72 -12.14 17.70
N ALA A 103 1.73 -11.49 17.10
CA ALA A 103 1.65 -11.35 15.65
C ALA A 103 2.71 -10.39 15.12
N ALA A 104 2.98 -9.30 15.84
CA ALA A 104 4.04 -8.37 15.49
C ALA A 104 5.42 -9.03 15.50
N LEU A 105 5.74 -9.81 16.54
CA LEU A 105 7.02 -10.51 16.66
C LEU A 105 7.24 -11.49 15.50
N LYS A 106 6.22 -12.27 15.15
CA LYS A 106 6.27 -13.18 14.00
C LYS A 106 6.62 -12.47 12.69
N ASP A 107 6.08 -11.27 12.48
CA ASP A 107 6.35 -10.46 11.30
C ASP A 107 7.77 -9.83 11.31
N TYR A 108 8.34 -9.57 12.49
CA TYR A 108 9.72 -9.08 12.61
C TYR A 108 10.77 -10.17 12.38
N ASP A 109 10.43 -11.42 12.67
CA ASP A 109 11.30 -12.59 12.49
C ASP A 109 11.28 -13.15 11.05
N THR A 110 10.46 -12.59 10.16
CA THR A 110 10.32 -13.00 8.74
C THR A 110 11.24 -12.17 7.84
#